data_AF-A0A8H9L957-F1
#
_entry.id   AF-A0A8H9L957-F1
#
_cell.length_a   1.000
_cell.length_b   1.000
_cell.length_c   1.000
_cell.angle_alpha   90.00
_cell.angle_beta   90.00
_cell.angle_gamma   90.00
#
_symmetry.space_group_name_H-M   'P 1'
#
loop_
_entity.id
_entity.type
_entity.pdbx_description
1 polymer ?
#
loop_
_entity_poly.entity_id
_entity_poly.type
_entity_poly.pdbx_seq_one_letter_code
_entity_poly.pdbx_strand_id
1 'polypeptide(L)'
;MIAESRLRRVGVVLAGGVGQRVGLNTPKQLLKIAGKTILEHTLDVFDGHPEIDEVVVLMAPGFVAEAEELVRRNGYTKVGRVLEGGASRTETTWRALSALGEQECDVLLHDAVRPLIEPRIISECVAALERYEAVEVAIPSSDTIVVAAPGPRGDIIRDIPDRSRLRRGQTPQCFRLSVIRAAYERALADPEFPSLPTTDDCGVVLRYLPDVPIYIVPGSEHNMKVTHPVDVFIADKLFQLAENAAPALDEEAYRAGLEGRTLVVFGGSYGIGADIVALAGRYGASVHSFSRSQNGVRVEDVAAVEDALARVYAETGRIDYVVNTAGVLHMGKLGEAGQHTIEETIGVNYLGPVNIARASVKYLMETHGHLLLYTSSSYTRGRADYSLYSSTKAAVVNLTQALADEWSCQGVRVNCVNPERTATPMRLRAFGDEPAGTLLSPTAVARTSIDVLLSRLTGQVVDVRLIR
;
A
#
# COMPACT_ATOMS: atom_id res chain seq x y z
N MET A 1 42.85 -1.19 -0.03
CA MET A 1 41.80 -1.35 -1.05
C MET A 1 41.01 -0.06 -1.06
N ILE A 2 41.18 0.75 -2.10
CA ILE A 2 40.32 1.92 -2.33
C ILE A 2 38.99 1.32 -2.74
N ALA A 3 37.95 1.48 -1.92
CA ALA A 3 36.61 1.11 -2.33
C ALA A 3 36.29 1.90 -3.60
N GLU A 4 36.08 1.22 -4.73
CA GLU A 4 35.57 1.88 -5.92
C GLU A 4 34.29 2.60 -5.54
N SER A 5 34.30 3.92 -5.67
CA SER A 5 33.16 4.77 -5.35
C SER A 5 32.02 4.41 -6.29
N ARG A 6 31.05 3.64 -5.79
CA ARG A 6 29.78 3.36 -6.46
C ARG A 6 29.16 4.67 -6.94
N LEU A 7 28.71 4.71 -8.20
CA LEU A 7 28.02 5.88 -8.73
C LEU A 7 26.78 6.20 -7.90
N ARG A 8 26.51 7.49 -7.72
CA ARG A 8 25.28 7.98 -7.11
C ARG A 8 24.10 7.47 -7.93
N ARG A 9 23.02 7.03 -7.27
CA ARG A 9 21.80 6.52 -7.91
C ARG A 9 20.64 7.45 -7.58
N VAL A 10 20.08 8.07 -8.62
CA VAL A 10 19.04 9.08 -8.50
C VAL A 10 17.73 8.56 -9.10
N GLY A 11 16.71 8.41 -8.26
CA GLY A 11 15.34 8.15 -8.68
C GLY A 11 14.69 9.42 -9.19
N VAL A 12 14.26 9.45 -10.45
CA VAL A 12 13.55 10.58 -11.04
C VAL A 12 12.09 10.19 -11.21
N VAL A 13 11.23 10.71 -10.35
CA VAL A 13 9.80 10.39 -10.32
C VAL A 13 9.04 11.41 -11.19
N LEU A 14 8.60 10.95 -12.36
CA LEU A 14 7.89 11.74 -13.37
C LEU A 14 6.39 11.84 -13.02
N ALA A 15 6.00 12.97 -12.44
CA ALA A 15 4.65 13.30 -12.01
C ALA A 15 4.00 14.46 -12.83
N GLY A 16 4.62 14.89 -13.93
CA GLY A 16 4.22 16.08 -14.70
C GLY A 16 2.97 15.93 -15.59
N GLY A 17 2.49 14.70 -15.80
CA GLY A 17 1.37 14.46 -16.70
C GLY A 17 0.04 15.01 -16.16
N VAL A 18 -0.57 15.95 -16.89
CA VAL A 18 -1.94 16.41 -16.64
C VAL A 18 -2.93 15.32 -17.07
N GLY A 19 -3.56 14.66 -16.10
CA GLY A 19 -4.44 13.50 -16.31
C GLY A 19 -5.78 13.84 -16.99
N GLN A 20 -5.75 14.36 -18.22
CA GLN A 20 -6.94 14.77 -18.99
C GLN A 20 -8.02 13.67 -19.14
N ARG A 21 -7.65 12.40 -18.92
CA ARG A 21 -8.54 11.23 -19.07
C ARG A 21 -9.24 10.79 -17.78
N VAL A 22 -8.93 11.38 -16.62
CA VAL A 22 -9.51 10.99 -15.31
C VAL A 22 -10.57 11.97 -14.81
N GLY A 23 -10.80 13.09 -15.51
CA GLY A 23 -11.97 13.97 -15.27
C GLY A 23 -11.99 14.72 -13.93
N LEU A 24 -10.83 14.84 -13.26
CA LEU A 24 -10.69 15.52 -11.98
C LEU A 24 -9.84 16.80 -12.13
N ASN A 25 -10.15 17.84 -11.35
CA ASN A 25 -9.40 19.10 -11.30
C ASN A 25 -8.00 18.94 -10.66
N THR A 26 -7.70 17.77 -10.12
CA THR A 26 -6.45 17.44 -9.42
C THR A 26 -5.64 16.43 -10.24
N PRO A 27 -4.31 16.60 -10.37
CA PRO A 27 -3.43 15.63 -11.02
C PRO A 27 -3.61 14.23 -10.44
N LYS A 28 -3.67 13.23 -11.31
CA LYS A 28 -3.93 11.85 -10.90
C LYS A 28 -2.92 11.29 -9.89
N GLN A 29 -1.71 11.83 -9.88
CA GLN A 29 -0.62 11.50 -8.95
C GLN A 29 -1.01 11.80 -7.49
N LEU A 30 -1.92 12.75 -7.26
CA LEU A 30 -2.41 13.12 -5.94
C LEU A 30 -3.74 12.40 -5.57
N LEU A 31 -4.25 11.50 -6.43
CA LEU A 31 -5.41 10.69 -6.07
C LEU A 31 -5.03 9.65 -5.03
N LYS A 32 -5.90 9.46 -4.04
CA LYS A 32 -5.72 8.45 -3.01
C LYS A 32 -6.15 7.07 -3.50
N ILE A 33 -5.32 6.08 -3.20
CA ILE A 33 -5.54 4.65 -3.39
C ILE A 33 -5.05 3.98 -2.10
N ALA A 34 -5.82 3.06 -1.51
CA ALA A 34 -5.45 2.41 -0.24
C ALA A 34 -4.97 3.39 0.87
N GLY A 35 -5.65 4.53 1.00
CA GLY A 35 -5.39 5.54 2.05
C GLY A 35 -4.25 6.53 1.78
N LYS A 36 -3.41 6.31 0.77
CA LYS A 36 -2.30 7.20 0.38
C LYS A 36 -2.45 7.69 -1.06
N THR A 37 -1.90 8.84 -1.38
CA THR A 37 -1.80 9.30 -2.78
C THR A 37 -0.95 8.33 -3.61
N ILE A 38 -1.23 8.27 -4.91
CA ILE A 38 -0.42 7.50 -5.87
C ILE A 38 1.07 7.90 -5.81
N LEU A 39 1.35 9.19 -5.62
CA LEU A 39 2.72 9.70 -5.43
C LEU A 39 3.34 9.19 -4.13
N GLU A 40 2.61 9.22 -3.00
CA GLU A 40 3.11 8.69 -1.72
C GLU A 40 3.54 7.23 -1.84
N HIS A 41 2.71 6.37 -2.46
CA HIS A 41 3.08 4.96 -2.68
C HIS A 41 4.39 4.78 -3.45
N THR A 42 4.59 5.60 -4.49
CA THR A 42 5.84 5.56 -5.27
C THR A 42 7.02 6.05 -4.43
N LEU A 43 6.84 7.13 -3.68
CA LEU A 43 7.90 7.71 -2.86
C LEU A 43 8.28 6.84 -1.67
N ASP A 44 7.33 6.14 -1.04
CA ASP A 44 7.60 5.16 0.02
C ASP A 44 8.64 4.12 -0.44
N VAL A 45 8.49 3.62 -1.67
CA VAL A 45 9.43 2.65 -2.24
C VAL A 45 10.79 3.29 -2.55
N PHE A 46 10.81 4.41 -3.27
CA PHE A 46 12.07 5.04 -3.70
C PHE A 46 12.87 5.64 -2.53
N ASP A 47 12.21 6.33 -1.60
CA ASP A 47 12.84 6.90 -0.40
C ASP A 47 13.35 5.78 0.52
N GLY A 48 12.55 4.72 0.70
CA GLY A 48 12.90 3.57 1.53
C GLY A 48 13.97 2.65 0.94
N HIS A 49 14.23 2.68 -0.37
CA HIS A 49 15.11 1.72 -1.02
C HIS A 49 16.60 1.93 -0.67
N PRO A 50 17.33 0.93 -0.14
CA PRO A 50 18.70 1.11 0.34
C PRO A 50 19.71 1.47 -0.75
N GLU A 51 19.39 1.13 -2.01
CA GLU A 51 20.24 1.42 -3.16
C GLU A 51 19.91 2.73 -3.88
N ILE A 52 18.92 3.49 -3.41
CA ILE A 52 18.63 4.84 -3.94
C ILE A 52 19.23 5.86 -3.00
N ASP A 53 20.02 6.78 -3.56
CA ASP A 53 20.75 7.80 -2.81
C ASP A 53 20.01 9.15 -2.78
N GLU A 54 19.31 9.49 -3.86
CA GLU A 54 18.55 10.75 -4.02
C GLU A 54 17.28 10.50 -4.85
N VAL A 55 16.21 11.26 -4.57
CA VAL A 55 14.98 11.29 -5.35
C VAL A 55 14.68 12.71 -5.81
N VAL A 56 14.34 12.86 -7.10
CA VAL A 56 13.88 14.12 -7.70
C VAL A 56 12.47 13.91 -8.24
N VAL A 57 11.52 14.74 -7.81
CA VAL A 57 10.12 14.67 -8.24
C VAL A 57 9.84 15.76 -9.26
N LEU A 58 9.26 15.40 -10.41
CA LEU A 58 8.87 16.33 -11.47
C LEU A 58 7.35 16.47 -11.45
N MET A 59 6.81 17.43 -10.71
CA MET A 59 5.38 17.58 -10.46
C MET A 59 4.68 18.41 -11.53
N ALA A 60 3.39 18.14 -11.78
CA ALA A 60 2.58 18.93 -12.70
C ALA A 60 2.59 20.43 -12.34
N PRO A 61 2.63 21.34 -13.35
CA PRO A 61 2.61 22.79 -13.10
C PRO A 61 1.48 23.23 -12.18
N GLY A 62 1.82 24.08 -11.20
CA GLY A 62 0.88 24.55 -10.17
C GLY A 62 0.71 23.65 -8.94
N PHE A 63 1.25 22.42 -8.94
CA PHE A 63 1.10 21.46 -7.84
C PHE A 63 2.41 21.16 -7.08
N VAL A 64 3.49 21.91 -7.35
CA VAL A 64 4.80 21.74 -6.70
C VAL A 64 4.68 21.89 -5.18
N ALA A 65 4.01 22.95 -4.71
CA ALA A 65 3.85 23.22 -3.27
C ALA A 65 3.09 22.11 -2.53
N GLU A 66 2.07 21.52 -3.16
CA GLU A 66 1.35 20.38 -2.58
C GLU A 66 2.23 19.12 -2.51
N ALA A 67 3.06 18.87 -3.51
CA ALA A 67 4.03 17.78 -3.46
C ALA A 67 5.13 18.02 -2.41
N GLU A 68 5.61 19.25 -2.22
CA GLU A 68 6.57 19.61 -1.16
C GLU A 68 5.97 19.44 0.25
N GLU A 69 4.73 19.87 0.46
CA GLU A 69 3.99 19.62 1.71
C GLU A 69 3.87 18.12 2.00
N LEU A 70 3.47 17.35 0.99
CA LEU A 70 3.34 15.90 1.07
C LEU A 70 4.68 15.24 1.42
N VAL A 71 5.79 15.69 0.83
CA VAL A 71 7.14 15.21 1.13
C VAL A 71 7.51 15.49 2.58
N ARG A 72 7.30 16.72 3.05
CA ARG A 72 7.61 17.13 4.42
C ARG A 72 6.75 16.41 5.45
N ARG A 73 5.44 16.29 5.21
CA ARG A 73 4.48 15.64 6.11
C ARG A 73 4.83 14.17 6.35
N ASN A 74 5.26 13.46 5.31
CA ASN A 74 5.62 12.04 5.40
C ASN A 74 7.08 11.82 5.81
N GLY A 75 7.89 12.87 5.88
CA GLY A 75 9.28 12.78 6.31
C GLY A 75 10.19 12.04 5.34
N TYR A 76 9.93 12.11 4.03
CA TYR A 76 10.84 11.54 3.03
C TYR A 76 12.17 12.30 3.06
N THR A 77 13.26 11.57 3.25
CA THR A 77 14.58 12.16 3.54
C THR A 77 15.49 12.23 2.32
N LYS A 78 15.25 11.40 1.32
CA LYS A 78 16.01 11.33 0.07
C LYS A 78 15.41 12.17 -1.04
N VAL A 79 14.16 12.63 -0.89
CA VAL A 79 13.54 13.57 -1.83
C VAL A 79 14.21 14.94 -1.68
N GLY A 80 15.28 15.15 -2.46
CA GLY A 80 16.08 16.36 -2.38
C GLY A 80 15.44 17.55 -3.07
N ARG A 81 14.62 17.31 -4.10
CA ARG A 81 14.03 18.34 -4.95
C ARG A 81 12.65 17.95 -5.47
N VAL A 82 11.73 18.89 -5.46
CA VAL A 82 10.47 18.86 -6.20
C VAL A 82 10.51 19.99 -7.22
N LEU A 83 10.41 19.66 -8.50
CA LEU A 83 10.55 20.59 -9.61
C LEU A 83 9.29 20.55 -10.47
N GLU A 84 9.02 21.65 -11.17
CA GLU A 84 7.91 21.70 -12.11
C GLU A 84 8.24 20.94 -13.41
N GLY A 85 7.35 20.04 -13.81
CA GLY A 85 7.41 19.32 -15.08
C GLY A 85 7.17 20.21 -16.30
N GLY A 86 7.62 19.74 -17.46
CA GLY A 86 7.44 20.43 -18.74
C GLY A 86 6.05 20.20 -19.36
N ALA A 87 5.78 20.86 -20.49
CA ALA A 87 4.55 20.71 -21.25
C ALA A 87 4.41 19.32 -21.90
N SER A 88 5.51 18.58 -22.03
CA SER A 88 5.56 17.21 -22.53
C SER A 88 6.38 16.29 -21.61
N ARG A 89 6.27 14.98 -21.82
CA ARG A 89 7.14 13.99 -21.15
C ARG A 89 8.61 14.30 -21.45
N THR A 90 8.93 14.50 -22.72
CA THR A 90 10.29 14.82 -23.20
C THR A 90 10.87 16.04 -22.50
N GLU A 91 10.12 17.13 -22.42
CA GLU A 91 10.57 18.35 -21.74
C GLU A 91 10.74 18.13 -20.24
N THR A 92 9.85 17.33 -19.63
CA THR A 92 9.96 16.95 -18.21
C THR A 92 11.23 16.16 -17.95
N THR A 93 11.54 15.15 -18.77
CA THR A 93 12.79 14.38 -18.67
C THR A 93 13.99 15.31 -18.86
N TRP A 94 13.98 16.17 -19.86
CA TRP A 94 15.10 17.09 -20.10
C TRP A 94 15.36 18.05 -18.91
N ARG A 95 14.31 18.61 -18.31
CA ARG A 95 14.42 19.41 -17.08
C ARG A 95 15.01 18.61 -15.93
N ALA A 96 14.58 17.36 -15.77
CA ALA A 96 15.13 16.46 -14.75
C ALA A 96 16.63 16.23 -14.96
N LEU A 97 17.04 15.85 -16.18
CA LEU A 97 18.44 15.60 -16.53
C LEU A 97 19.31 16.84 -16.32
N SER A 98 18.80 18.02 -16.68
CA SER A 98 19.48 19.30 -16.48
C SER A 98 19.71 19.61 -15.00
N ALA A 99 18.77 19.24 -14.13
CA ALA A 99 18.90 19.43 -12.69
C ALA A 99 19.95 18.52 -12.04
N LEU A 100 20.30 17.38 -12.65
CA LEU A 100 21.26 16.43 -12.06
C LEU A 100 22.72 16.91 -12.07
N GLY A 101 23.03 17.97 -12.82
CA GLY A 101 24.39 18.53 -12.97
C GLY A 101 25.24 17.70 -13.93
N GLU A 102 26.56 17.90 -13.91
CA GLU A 102 27.51 17.23 -14.84
C GLU A 102 28.14 15.96 -14.27
N GLN A 103 28.00 15.69 -12.97
CA GLN A 103 28.62 14.53 -12.33
C GLN A 103 27.89 13.26 -12.74
N GLU A 104 28.64 12.28 -13.27
CA GLU A 104 28.10 10.98 -13.67
C GLU A 104 27.34 10.30 -12.53
N CYS A 105 26.16 9.78 -12.86
CA CYS A 105 25.32 9.06 -11.92
C CYS A 105 24.38 8.10 -12.67
N ASP A 106 23.80 7.16 -11.94
CA ASP A 106 22.73 6.31 -12.44
C ASP A 106 21.40 7.05 -12.29
N VAL A 107 20.62 7.09 -13.36
CA VAL A 107 19.33 7.78 -13.42
C VAL A 107 18.24 6.75 -13.61
N LEU A 108 17.29 6.68 -12.67
CA LEU A 108 16.15 5.77 -12.74
C LEU A 108 14.88 6.60 -12.98
N LEU A 109 14.48 6.74 -14.24
CA LEU A 109 13.26 7.46 -14.64
C LEU A 109 12.03 6.58 -14.37
N HIS A 110 11.17 6.99 -13.44
CA HIS A 110 9.99 6.23 -13.05
C HIS A 110 8.70 7.05 -13.20
N ASP A 111 7.62 6.39 -13.58
CA ASP A 111 6.32 7.06 -13.72
C ASP A 111 5.67 7.10 -12.33
N ALA A 112 5.37 8.29 -11.80
CA ALA A 112 4.71 8.42 -10.49
C ALA A 112 3.38 7.64 -10.39
N VAL A 113 2.77 7.32 -11.54
CA VAL A 113 1.50 6.59 -11.63
C VAL A 113 1.67 5.07 -11.77
N ARG A 114 2.82 4.53 -11.37
CA ARG A 114 3.04 3.08 -11.19
C ARG A 114 3.29 2.79 -9.70
N PRO A 115 2.26 2.97 -8.84
CA PRO A 115 2.44 2.99 -7.39
C PRO A 115 2.82 1.63 -6.78
N LEU A 116 2.69 0.54 -7.55
CA LEU A 116 2.90 -0.85 -7.12
C LEU A 116 4.28 -1.40 -7.54
N ILE A 117 5.27 -0.52 -7.69
CA ILE A 117 6.64 -0.93 -8.02
C ILE A 117 7.24 -1.77 -6.88
N GLU A 118 7.74 -2.96 -7.22
CA GLU A 118 8.36 -3.86 -6.25
C GLU A 118 9.85 -3.48 -6.03
N PRO A 119 10.35 -3.43 -4.78
CA PRO A 119 11.77 -3.11 -4.50
C PRO A 119 12.76 -3.97 -5.29
N ARG A 120 12.47 -5.25 -5.51
CA ARG A 120 13.33 -6.14 -6.31
C ARG A 120 13.61 -5.60 -7.71
N ILE A 121 12.64 -4.92 -8.34
CA ILE A 121 12.78 -4.41 -9.71
C ILE A 121 13.81 -3.28 -9.72
N ILE A 122 13.84 -2.45 -8.67
CA ILE A 122 14.85 -1.40 -8.52
C ILE A 122 16.24 -2.02 -8.36
N SER A 123 16.40 -2.99 -7.45
CA SER A 123 17.68 -3.71 -7.28
C SER A 123 18.15 -4.42 -8.56
N GLU A 124 17.25 -5.07 -9.29
CA GLU A 124 17.57 -5.73 -10.56
C GLU A 124 18.00 -4.72 -11.65
N CYS A 125 17.35 -3.55 -11.73
CA CYS A 125 17.76 -2.48 -12.64
C CYS A 125 19.13 -1.92 -12.29
N VAL A 126 19.37 -1.71 -11.00
CA VAL A 126 20.65 -1.23 -10.48
C VAL A 126 21.78 -2.22 -10.79
N ALA A 127 21.56 -3.51 -10.56
CA ALA A 127 22.52 -4.55 -10.91
C ALA A 127 22.75 -4.64 -12.42
N ALA A 128 21.73 -4.42 -13.24
CA ALA A 128 21.86 -4.37 -14.69
C ALA A 128 22.71 -3.19 -15.17
N LEU A 129 22.63 -2.03 -14.50
CA LEU A 129 23.46 -0.85 -14.83
C LEU A 129 24.97 -1.06 -14.58
N GLU A 130 25.36 -2.08 -13.81
CA GLU A 130 26.78 -2.46 -13.67
C GLU A 130 27.35 -3.04 -14.97
N ARG A 131 26.50 -3.54 -15.86
CA ARG A 131 26.90 -4.24 -17.10
C ARG A 131 26.40 -3.56 -18.37
N TYR A 132 25.35 -2.75 -18.26
CA TYR A 132 24.70 -2.06 -19.37
C TYR A 132 24.57 -0.58 -19.04
N GLU A 133 24.56 0.27 -20.06
CA GLU A 133 24.42 1.72 -19.88
C GLU A 133 22.97 2.20 -19.99
N ALA A 134 22.08 1.34 -20.48
CA ALA A 134 20.65 1.57 -20.62
C ALA A 134 19.85 0.29 -20.29
N VAL A 135 18.77 0.44 -19.53
CA VAL A 135 17.94 -0.65 -19.02
C VAL A 135 16.46 -0.27 -19.10
N GLU A 136 15.66 -1.19 -19.62
CA GLU A 136 14.19 -1.12 -19.68
C GLU A 136 13.59 -2.19 -18.77
N VAL A 137 12.55 -1.87 -18.02
CA VAL A 137 11.72 -2.89 -17.36
C VAL A 137 10.59 -3.28 -18.30
N ALA A 138 10.38 -4.57 -18.56
CA ALA A 138 9.27 -4.99 -19.40
C ALA A 138 8.70 -6.36 -19.03
N ILE A 139 7.45 -6.59 -19.42
CA ILE A 139 6.76 -7.87 -19.25
C ILE A 139 6.27 -8.42 -20.59
N PRO A 140 6.08 -9.75 -20.75
CA PRO A 140 5.41 -10.30 -21.93
C PRO A 140 4.01 -9.70 -22.16
N SER A 141 3.58 -9.65 -23.42
CA SER A 141 2.19 -9.29 -23.74
C SER A 141 1.28 -10.52 -23.62
N SER A 142 0.21 -10.42 -22.83
CA SER A 142 -0.89 -11.39 -22.83
C SER A 142 -1.72 -11.29 -24.11
N ASP A 143 -1.93 -10.06 -24.56
CA ASP A 143 -2.86 -9.76 -25.64
C ASP A 143 -2.17 -9.85 -27.00
N THR A 144 -2.93 -10.24 -28.01
CA THR A 144 -2.50 -10.15 -29.41
C THR A 144 -2.45 -8.69 -29.82
N ILE A 145 -1.27 -8.20 -30.20
CA ILE A 145 -1.10 -6.85 -30.72
C ILE A 145 -1.37 -6.87 -32.22
N VAL A 146 -2.21 -5.95 -32.69
CA VAL A 146 -2.49 -5.76 -34.11
C VAL A 146 -1.92 -4.43 -34.57
N VAL A 147 -1.34 -4.43 -35.76
CA VAL A 147 -0.90 -3.21 -36.44
C VAL A 147 -2.04 -2.77 -37.34
N ALA A 148 -2.66 -1.64 -37.04
CA ALA A 148 -3.77 -1.10 -37.81
C ALA A 148 -3.29 -0.30 -39.04
N ALA A 149 -4.13 -0.23 -40.07
CA ALA A 149 -4.04 0.71 -41.17
C ALA A 149 -5.43 1.31 -41.46
N PRO A 150 -5.53 2.55 -41.95
CA PRO A 150 -6.82 3.14 -42.31
C PRO A 150 -7.54 2.33 -43.39
N GLY A 151 -8.85 2.09 -43.20
CA GLY A 151 -9.71 1.45 -44.18
C GLY A 151 -10.99 2.25 -44.46
N PRO A 152 -11.81 1.83 -45.45
CA PRO A 152 -12.96 2.62 -45.91
C PRO A 152 -14.06 2.87 -44.86
N ARG A 153 -14.13 2.04 -43.81
CA ARG A 153 -15.14 2.12 -42.74
C ARG A 153 -14.53 2.10 -41.33
N GLY A 154 -13.26 2.51 -41.22
CA GLY A 154 -12.46 2.43 -40.00
C GLY A 154 -11.19 1.61 -40.21
N ASP A 155 -10.43 1.46 -39.13
CA ASP A 155 -9.15 0.75 -39.15
C ASP A 155 -9.33 -0.73 -39.56
N ILE A 156 -8.39 -1.22 -40.38
CA ILE A 156 -8.25 -2.62 -40.76
C ILE A 156 -6.91 -3.16 -40.24
N ILE A 157 -6.84 -4.46 -39.99
CA ILE A 157 -5.59 -5.09 -39.56
C ILE A 157 -4.63 -5.14 -40.76
N ARG A 158 -3.46 -4.51 -40.61
CA ARG A 158 -2.33 -4.56 -41.54
C ARG A 158 -1.43 -5.75 -41.26
N ASP A 159 -1.15 -6.00 -39.98
CA ASP A 159 -0.22 -7.04 -39.53
C ASP A 159 -0.54 -7.51 -38.10
N ILE A 160 -0.12 -8.72 -37.76
CA ILE A 160 -0.19 -9.30 -36.41
C ILE A 160 1.22 -9.83 -36.07
N PRO A 161 2.06 -9.04 -35.37
CA PRO A 161 3.43 -9.45 -35.09
C PRO A 161 3.51 -10.68 -34.17
N ASP A 162 4.64 -11.39 -34.23
CA ASP A 162 4.91 -12.52 -33.34
C ASP A 162 4.97 -12.07 -31.86
N ARG A 163 3.90 -12.36 -31.12
CA ARG A 163 3.71 -12.00 -29.72
C ARG A 163 4.86 -12.48 -28.82
N SER A 164 5.53 -13.59 -29.14
CA SER A 164 6.62 -14.13 -28.32
C SER A 164 7.80 -13.17 -28.21
N ARG A 165 7.96 -12.27 -29.20
CA ARG A 165 8.99 -11.24 -29.28
C ARG A 165 8.53 -9.88 -28.75
N LEU A 166 7.26 -9.72 -28.42
CA LEU A 166 6.69 -8.45 -27.95
C LEU A 166 6.75 -8.35 -26.42
N ARG A 167 7.03 -7.15 -25.93
CA ARG A 167 7.02 -6.80 -24.51
C ARG A 167 6.22 -5.53 -24.29
N ARG A 168 5.61 -5.40 -23.12
CA ARG A 168 4.98 -4.18 -22.64
C ARG A 168 5.98 -3.45 -21.75
N GLY A 169 6.46 -2.31 -22.23
CA GLY A 169 7.40 -1.47 -21.50
C GLY A 169 6.80 -0.92 -20.20
N GLN A 170 7.62 -0.91 -19.17
CA GLN A 170 7.33 -0.41 -17.83
C GLN A 170 8.43 0.55 -17.40
N THR A 171 8.23 1.21 -16.27
CA THR A 171 9.29 1.97 -15.62
C THR A 171 9.57 1.33 -14.25
N PRO A 172 10.77 1.45 -13.68
CA PRO A 172 11.86 2.36 -14.07
C PRO A 172 12.51 2.08 -15.42
N GLN A 173 12.90 3.14 -16.13
CA GLN A 173 13.88 3.08 -17.23
C GLN A 173 15.17 3.67 -16.70
N CYS A 174 16.28 2.97 -16.84
CA CYS A 174 17.49 3.29 -16.11
C CYS A 174 18.66 3.51 -17.06
N PHE A 175 19.45 4.53 -16.79
CA PHE A 175 20.53 4.95 -17.69
C PHE A 175 21.73 5.47 -16.91
N ARG A 176 22.93 5.37 -17.50
CA ARG A 176 24.01 6.31 -17.15
C ARG A 176 23.60 7.72 -17.58
N LEU A 177 23.86 8.72 -16.74
CA LEU A 177 23.50 10.12 -17.01
C LEU A 177 24.06 10.60 -18.35
N SER A 178 25.33 10.30 -18.65
CA SER A 178 25.97 10.68 -19.91
C SER A 178 25.28 10.11 -21.14
N VAL A 179 24.84 8.85 -21.08
CA VAL A 179 24.13 8.17 -22.19
C VAL A 179 22.78 8.81 -22.45
N ILE A 180 21.93 8.94 -21.43
CA ILE A 180 20.58 9.50 -21.64
C ILE A 180 20.65 10.98 -22.03
N ARG A 181 21.60 11.74 -21.47
CA ARG A 181 21.81 13.15 -21.84
C ARG A 181 22.24 13.28 -23.29
N ALA A 182 23.23 12.52 -23.74
CA ALA A 182 23.69 12.55 -25.12
C ALA A 182 22.57 12.19 -26.12
N ALA A 183 21.70 11.24 -25.75
CA ALA A 183 20.52 10.90 -26.56
C ALA A 183 19.56 12.09 -26.70
N TYR A 184 19.26 12.76 -25.58
CA TYR A 184 18.37 13.93 -25.57
C TYR A 184 18.97 15.15 -26.26
N GLU A 185 20.27 15.41 -26.12
CA GLU A 185 20.95 16.50 -26.84
C GLU A 185 20.84 16.33 -28.36
N ARG A 186 21.07 15.11 -28.85
CA ARG A 186 20.88 14.77 -30.27
C ARG A 186 19.42 14.89 -30.69
N ALA A 187 18.51 14.43 -29.84
CA ALA A 187 17.07 14.50 -30.11
C ALA A 187 16.57 15.94 -30.20
N LEU A 188 17.00 16.81 -29.29
CA LEU A 188 16.60 18.22 -29.27
C LEU A 188 17.26 19.03 -30.40
N ALA A 189 18.38 18.57 -30.94
CA ALA A 189 19.00 19.13 -32.14
C ALA A 189 18.33 18.67 -33.44
N ASP A 190 17.52 17.61 -33.41
CA ASP A 190 16.79 17.09 -34.57
C ASP A 190 15.45 17.85 -34.77
N PRO A 191 15.28 18.61 -35.86
CA PRO A 191 14.05 19.34 -36.13
C PRO A 191 12.81 18.45 -36.31
N GLU A 192 12.99 17.18 -36.67
CA GLU A 192 11.88 16.23 -36.85
C GLU A 192 11.40 15.62 -35.53
N PHE A 193 12.23 15.65 -34.47
CA PHE A 193 11.95 15.02 -33.19
C PHE A 193 10.59 15.38 -32.57
N PRO A 194 10.12 16.64 -32.60
CA PRO A 194 8.80 16.98 -32.05
C PRO A 194 7.62 16.28 -32.76
N SER A 195 7.81 15.81 -33.99
CA SER A 195 6.78 15.10 -34.75
C SER A 195 6.87 13.57 -34.62
N LEU A 196 7.93 13.06 -34.00
CA LEU A 196 8.13 11.63 -33.80
C LEU A 196 7.29 11.08 -32.63
N PRO A 197 6.80 9.83 -32.73
CA PRO A 197 6.11 9.16 -31.63
C PRO A 197 7.13 8.79 -30.55
N THR A 198 7.34 9.70 -29.59
CA THR A 198 8.22 9.46 -28.45
C THR A 198 7.37 9.19 -27.22
N THR A 199 7.18 7.91 -26.90
CA THR A 199 6.33 7.47 -25.78
C THR A 199 7.10 7.19 -24.50
N ASP A 200 8.42 7.02 -24.61
CA ASP A 200 9.33 6.62 -23.53
C ASP A 200 10.78 7.04 -23.82
N ASP A 201 11.64 6.98 -22.81
CA ASP A 201 13.01 7.51 -22.84
C ASP A 201 14.00 6.49 -23.46
N CYS A 202 13.76 5.19 -23.29
CA CYS A 202 14.48 4.12 -24.02
C CYS A 202 14.34 4.27 -25.54
N GLY A 203 13.18 4.70 -26.04
CA GLY A 203 12.94 4.98 -27.45
C GLY A 203 13.76 6.14 -27.99
N VAL A 204 14.11 7.12 -27.14
CA VAL A 204 15.05 8.20 -27.49
C VAL A 204 16.46 7.63 -27.63
N VAL A 205 16.92 6.85 -26.65
CA VAL A 205 18.24 6.19 -26.70
C VAL A 205 18.35 5.28 -27.93
N LEU A 206 17.35 4.41 -28.16
CA LEU A 206 17.35 3.47 -29.29
C LEU A 206 17.46 4.18 -30.65
N ARG A 207 16.90 5.39 -30.78
CA ARG A 207 16.93 6.17 -32.02
C ARG A 207 18.22 6.96 -32.20
N TYR A 208 18.68 7.67 -31.18
CA TYR A 208 19.80 8.62 -31.29
C TYR A 208 21.16 8.04 -30.86
N LEU A 209 21.15 6.88 -30.19
CA LEU A 209 22.30 6.08 -29.78
C LEU A 209 22.08 4.60 -30.12
N PRO A 210 21.90 4.23 -31.40
CA PRO A 210 21.52 2.86 -31.80
C PRO A 210 22.57 1.79 -31.44
N ASP A 211 23.82 2.19 -31.18
CA ASP A 211 24.90 1.30 -30.77
C ASP A 211 24.90 0.98 -29.26
N VAL A 212 24.08 1.69 -28.47
CA VAL A 212 23.94 1.44 -27.02
C VAL A 212 22.88 0.36 -26.80
N PRO A 213 23.25 -0.85 -26.35
CA PRO A 213 22.27 -1.90 -26.09
C PRO A 213 21.39 -1.54 -24.89
N ILE A 214 20.08 -1.70 -25.04
CA ILE A 214 19.11 -1.52 -23.95
C ILE A 214 18.76 -2.91 -23.40
N TYR A 215 19.20 -3.19 -22.18
CA TYR A 215 18.93 -4.47 -21.52
C TYR A 215 17.51 -4.50 -20.93
N ILE A 216 16.85 -5.66 -20.97
CA ILE A 216 15.49 -5.81 -20.43
C ILE A 216 15.53 -6.54 -19.09
N VAL A 217 15.08 -5.85 -18.03
CA VAL A 217 14.81 -6.43 -16.71
C VAL A 217 13.36 -6.95 -16.66
N PRO A 218 13.10 -8.16 -16.14
CA PRO A 218 11.74 -8.67 -15.96
C PRO A 218 10.91 -7.81 -14.99
N GLY A 219 9.82 -7.25 -15.49
CA GLY A 219 8.88 -6.46 -14.69
C GLY A 219 7.91 -7.30 -13.86
N SER A 220 6.76 -6.70 -13.55
CA SER A 220 5.65 -7.35 -12.83
C SER A 220 4.31 -6.89 -13.40
N GLU A 221 3.32 -7.78 -13.46
CA GLU A 221 1.94 -7.40 -13.79
C GLU A 221 1.38 -6.40 -12.75
N HIS A 222 1.87 -6.43 -11.51
CA HIS A 222 1.48 -5.49 -10.47
C HIS A 222 1.99 -4.08 -10.73
N ASN A 223 3.12 -3.92 -11.43
CA ASN A 223 3.72 -2.62 -11.79
C ASN A 223 2.94 -1.91 -12.93
N MET A 224 1.62 -1.97 -12.86
CA MET A 224 0.69 -1.39 -13.82
C MET A 224 0.68 0.14 -13.73
N LYS A 225 0.42 0.77 -14.87
CA LYS A 225 0.30 2.23 -14.96
C LYS A 225 -1.15 2.66 -14.77
N VAL A 226 -1.43 3.46 -13.75
CA VAL A 226 -2.75 4.06 -13.54
C VAL A 226 -3.01 5.12 -14.61
N THR A 227 -3.86 4.78 -15.57
CA THR A 227 -4.07 5.56 -16.80
C THR A 227 -5.53 5.96 -16.98
N HIS A 228 -6.44 5.02 -16.79
CA HIS A 228 -7.88 5.13 -16.93
C HIS A 228 -8.58 5.12 -15.56
N PRO A 229 -9.82 5.63 -15.47
CA PRO A 229 -10.58 5.59 -14.21
C PRO A 229 -10.69 4.19 -13.59
N VAL A 230 -10.85 3.15 -14.41
CA VAL A 230 -10.92 1.75 -13.93
C VAL A 230 -9.64 1.30 -13.23
N ASP A 231 -8.48 1.84 -13.64
CA ASP A 231 -7.17 1.45 -13.11
C ASP A 231 -7.02 1.85 -11.64
N VAL A 232 -7.71 2.91 -11.20
CA VAL A 232 -7.72 3.33 -9.78
C VAL A 232 -8.32 2.21 -8.93
N PHE A 233 -9.43 1.62 -9.36
CA PHE A 233 -10.08 0.51 -8.64
C PHE A 233 -9.24 -0.77 -8.68
N ILE A 234 -8.58 -1.04 -9.81
CA ILE A 234 -7.68 -2.18 -9.94
C ILE A 234 -6.48 -2.01 -9.01
N ALA A 235 -5.83 -0.85 -9.04
CA ALA A 235 -4.70 -0.54 -8.17
C ALA A 235 -5.09 -0.60 -6.68
N ASP A 236 -6.25 -0.06 -6.30
CA ASP A 236 -6.76 -0.15 -4.92
C ASP A 236 -6.93 -1.60 -4.46
N LYS A 237 -7.45 -2.45 -5.35
CA LYS A 237 -7.55 -3.89 -5.07
C LYS A 237 -6.21 -4.59 -5.05
N LEU A 238 -5.27 -4.22 -5.93
CA LEU A 238 -3.92 -4.78 -5.92
C LEU A 238 -3.18 -4.41 -4.64
N PHE A 239 -3.31 -3.18 -4.12
CA PHE A 239 -2.76 -2.81 -2.82
C PHE A 239 -3.36 -3.64 -1.68
N GLN A 240 -4.69 -3.78 -1.66
CA GLN A 240 -5.37 -4.66 -0.71
C GLN A 240 -4.92 -6.13 -0.82
N LEU A 241 -4.42 -6.56 -1.98
CA LEU A 241 -3.92 -7.92 -2.19
C LEU A 241 -2.41 -8.04 -1.88
N ALA A 242 -1.62 -6.98 -2.13
CA ALA A 242 -0.17 -6.96 -2.02
C ALA A 242 0.33 -6.65 -0.59
N GLU A 243 -0.35 -5.77 0.17
CA GLU A 243 0.04 -5.38 1.53
C GLU A 243 -0.39 -6.36 2.63
N ASN A 244 -0.50 -7.63 2.27
CA ASN A 244 -1.02 -8.71 3.10
C ASN A 244 0.04 -9.43 3.95
N ALA A 245 1.19 -8.80 4.18
CA ALA A 245 2.15 -9.28 5.15
C ALA A 245 2.42 -8.17 6.15
N ALA A 246 2.01 -8.38 7.41
CA ALA A 246 2.52 -7.58 8.50
C ALA A 246 4.05 -7.62 8.52
N PRO A 247 4.72 -6.55 8.97
CA PRO A 247 6.16 -6.60 9.21
C PRO A 247 6.49 -7.78 10.12
N ALA A 248 7.46 -8.61 9.78
CA ALA A 248 7.89 -9.66 10.70
C ALA A 248 8.86 -9.03 11.70
N LEU A 249 8.36 -8.63 12.88
CA LEU A 249 9.18 -8.06 13.94
C LEU A 249 9.80 -9.16 14.81
N ASP A 250 10.94 -8.85 15.41
CA ASP A 250 11.61 -9.72 16.38
C ASP A 250 11.21 -9.40 17.83
N GLU A 251 11.71 -10.22 18.76
CA GLU A 251 11.38 -10.08 20.18
C GLU A 251 11.95 -8.79 20.80
N GLU A 252 13.03 -8.24 20.24
CA GLU A 252 13.63 -6.99 20.70
C GLU A 252 12.72 -5.80 20.34
N ALA A 253 12.23 -5.77 19.10
CA ALA A 253 11.23 -4.81 18.66
C ALA A 253 9.94 -4.90 19.49
N TYR A 254 9.50 -6.10 19.87
CA TYR A 254 8.35 -6.27 20.76
C TYR A 254 8.58 -5.65 22.13
N ARG A 255 9.72 -5.92 22.77
CA ARG A 255 10.04 -5.31 24.07
C ARG A 255 10.10 -3.80 23.98
N ALA A 256 10.85 -3.26 23.02
CA ALA A 256 10.97 -1.82 22.82
C ALA A 256 9.62 -1.14 22.52
N GLY A 257 8.75 -1.83 21.78
CA GLY A 257 7.45 -1.32 21.39
C GLY A 257 6.35 -1.45 22.45
N LEU A 258 6.45 -2.40 23.38
CA LEU A 258 5.37 -2.73 24.32
C LEU A 258 5.68 -2.39 25.78
N GLU A 259 6.95 -2.37 26.18
CA GLU A 259 7.33 -2.14 27.58
C GLU A 259 6.84 -0.77 28.07
N GLY A 260 6.05 -0.79 29.16
CA GLY A 260 5.46 0.42 29.75
C GLY A 260 4.32 1.05 28.94
N ARG A 261 3.87 0.42 27.85
CA ARG A 261 2.71 0.85 27.06
C ARG A 261 1.42 0.26 27.59
N THR A 262 0.33 1.00 27.45
CA THR A 262 -1.01 0.52 27.85
C THR A 262 -1.78 -0.01 26.64
N LEU A 263 -2.18 -1.27 26.71
CA LEU A 263 -2.97 -1.97 25.69
C LEU A 263 -4.34 -2.35 26.24
N VAL A 264 -5.41 -1.91 25.57
CA VAL A 264 -6.79 -2.31 25.87
C VAL A 264 -7.29 -3.31 24.83
N VAL A 265 -7.81 -4.46 25.27
CA VAL A 265 -8.32 -5.51 24.37
C VAL A 265 -9.80 -5.80 24.67
N PHE A 266 -10.67 -5.42 23.75
CA PHE A 266 -12.07 -5.86 23.75
C PHE A 266 -12.19 -7.23 23.06
N GLY A 267 -12.77 -8.22 23.73
CA GLY A 267 -12.80 -9.61 23.29
C GLY A 267 -11.60 -10.45 23.73
N GLY A 268 -10.90 -10.07 24.80
CA GLY A 268 -9.64 -10.69 25.24
C GLY A 268 -9.75 -11.99 26.07
N SER A 269 -10.94 -12.59 26.23
CA SER A 269 -11.12 -13.74 27.12
C SER A 269 -10.84 -15.11 26.50
N TYR A 270 -10.79 -15.23 25.17
CA TYR A 270 -10.43 -16.46 24.46
C TYR A 270 -9.98 -16.19 23.02
N GLY A 271 -9.46 -17.23 22.35
CA GLY A 271 -9.08 -17.17 20.94
C GLY A 271 -7.97 -16.14 20.69
N ILE A 272 -8.09 -15.40 19.58
CA ILE A 272 -7.09 -14.41 19.16
C ILE A 272 -6.86 -13.34 20.24
N GLY A 273 -7.94 -12.83 20.86
CA GLY A 273 -7.83 -11.78 21.87
C GLY A 273 -7.04 -12.21 23.11
N ALA A 274 -7.25 -13.44 23.59
CA ALA A 274 -6.49 -13.98 24.72
C ALA A 274 -5.01 -14.15 24.39
N ASP A 275 -4.68 -14.60 23.18
CA ASP A 275 -3.28 -14.74 22.74
C ASP A 275 -2.59 -13.37 22.61
N ILE A 276 -3.30 -12.33 22.19
CA ILE A 276 -2.79 -10.94 22.19
C ILE A 276 -2.50 -10.47 23.61
N VAL A 277 -3.43 -10.71 24.54
CA VAL A 277 -3.25 -10.34 25.96
C VAL A 277 -2.01 -11.03 26.54
N ALA A 278 -1.87 -12.34 26.31
CA ALA A 278 -0.73 -13.12 26.79
C ALA A 278 0.60 -12.68 26.14
N LEU A 279 0.60 -12.41 24.83
CA LEU A 279 1.79 -12.01 24.10
C LEU A 279 2.25 -10.61 24.50
N ALA A 280 1.36 -9.63 24.54
CA ALA A 280 1.71 -8.27 24.91
C ALA A 280 2.19 -8.17 26.36
N GLY A 281 1.51 -8.86 27.29
CA GLY A 281 1.92 -8.91 28.69
C GLY A 281 3.30 -9.53 28.91
N ARG A 282 3.67 -10.55 28.11
CA ARG A 282 5.02 -11.16 28.14
C ARG A 282 6.13 -10.16 27.81
N TYR A 283 5.84 -9.16 26.99
CA TYR A 283 6.79 -8.12 26.58
C TYR A 283 6.62 -6.79 27.32
N GLY A 284 5.93 -6.80 28.47
CA GLY A 284 5.93 -5.67 29.41
C GLY A 284 4.85 -4.61 29.18
N ALA A 285 3.85 -4.88 28.34
CA ALA A 285 2.68 -4.00 28.24
C ALA A 285 1.78 -4.13 29.48
N SER A 286 1.19 -3.00 29.91
CA SER A 286 0.05 -3.00 30.83
C SER A 286 -1.22 -3.33 30.05
N VAL A 287 -1.67 -4.59 30.12
CA VAL A 287 -2.79 -5.09 29.31
C VAL A 287 -4.09 -5.15 30.12
N HIS A 288 -5.14 -4.52 29.60
CA HIS A 288 -6.48 -4.51 30.19
C HIS A 288 -7.48 -5.16 29.23
N SER A 289 -8.08 -6.29 29.63
CA SER A 289 -9.00 -7.08 28.81
C SER A 289 -10.45 -6.89 29.24
N PHE A 290 -11.35 -6.71 28.26
CA PHE A 290 -12.79 -6.58 28.46
C PHE A 290 -13.56 -7.58 27.60
N SER A 291 -14.52 -8.27 28.17
CA SER A 291 -15.43 -9.14 27.42
C SER A 291 -16.69 -9.49 28.21
N ARG A 292 -17.75 -9.83 27.48
CA ARG A 292 -19.03 -10.29 28.05
C ARG A 292 -18.85 -11.42 29.06
N SER A 293 -17.95 -12.37 28.79
CA SER A 293 -17.75 -13.56 29.64
C SER A 293 -16.80 -13.33 30.81
N GLN A 294 -15.90 -12.35 30.75
CA GLN A 294 -14.91 -12.10 31.80
C GLN A 294 -15.36 -11.03 32.80
N ASN A 295 -15.89 -9.90 32.32
CA ASN A 295 -16.26 -8.75 33.15
C ASN A 295 -17.56 -8.06 32.72
N GLY A 296 -18.35 -8.72 31.87
CA GLY A 296 -19.69 -8.24 31.50
C GLY A 296 -19.72 -7.09 30.50
N VAL A 297 -18.58 -6.52 30.12
CA VAL A 297 -18.51 -5.41 29.15
C VAL A 297 -18.94 -5.90 27.76
N ARG A 298 -19.94 -5.22 27.20
CA ARG A 298 -20.51 -5.46 25.88
C ARG A 298 -20.13 -4.31 24.96
N VAL A 299 -19.63 -4.62 23.76
CA VAL A 299 -19.08 -3.60 22.86
C VAL A 299 -20.19 -2.76 22.19
N GLU A 300 -21.38 -3.33 22.07
CA GLU A 300 -22.59 -2.65 21.60
C GLU A 300 -23.17 -1.65 22.62
N ASP A 301 -22.73 -1.70 23.88
CA ASP A 301 -23.11 -0.75 24.93
C ASP A 301 -22.09 0.39 25.03
N VAL A 302 -22.51 1.58 24.61
CA VAL A 302 -21.66 2.78 24.54
C VAL A 302 -21.12 3.16 25.92
N ALA A 303 -21.96 3.14 26.96
CA ALA A 303 -21.56 3.56 28.30
C ALA A 303 -20.53 2.59 28.89
N ALA A 304 -20.75 1.28 28.70
CA ALA A 304 -19.81 0.26 29.17
C ALA A 304 -18.42 0.38 28.52
N VAL A 305 -18.36 0.72 27.23
CA VAL A 305 -17.10 0.96 26.50
C VAL A 305 -16.41 2.23 27.00
N GLU A 306 -17.16 3.33 27.16
CA GLU A 306 -16.64 4.61 27.67
C GLU A 306 -16.09 4.46 29.09
N ASP A 307 -16.80 3.78 29.99
CA ASP A 307 -16.40 3.50 31.36
C ASP A 307 -15.16 2.60 31.44
N ALA A 308 -15.09 1.57 30.60
CA ALA A 308 -13.93 0.67 30.54
C ALA A 308 -12.65 1.43 30.19
N LEU A 309 -12.70 2.27 29.14
CA LEU A 309 -11.55 3.07 28.72
C LEU A 309 -11.20 4.15 29.75
N ALA A 310 -12.19 4.84 30.31
CA ALA A 310 -11.97 5.86 31.34
C ALA A 310 -11.30 5.27 32.58
N ARG A 311 -11.71 4.06 33.01
CA ARG A 311 -11.09 3.35 34.12
C ARG A 311 -9.62 3.01 33.83
N VAL A 312 -9.31 2.46 32.65
CA VAL A 312 -7.91 2.14 32.29
C VAL A 312 -7.06 3.40 32.26
N TYR A 313 -7.57 4.48 31.67
CA TYR A 313 -6.85 5.75 31.63
C TYR A 313 -6.64 6.35 33.03
N ALA A 314 -7.63 6.26 33.92
CA ALA A 314 -7.48 6.69 35.31
C ALA A 314 -6.44 5.86 36.09
N GLU A 315 -6.33 4.56 35.80
CA GLU A 315 -5.36 3.65 36.44
C GLU A 315 -3.93 3.82 35.90
N THR A 316 -3.77 4.12 34.61
CA THR A 316 -2.46 4.08 33.92
C THR A 316 -1.95 5.43 33.41
N GLY A 317 -2.82 6.43 33.30
CA GLY A 317 -2.53 7.75 32.75
C GLY A 317 -2.32 7.80 31.24
N ARG A 318 -2.49 6.68 30.51
CA ARG A 318 -2.27 6.60 29.05
C ARG A 318 -2.98 5.41 28.41
N ILE A 319 -3.30 5.52 27.13
CA ILE A 319 -3.71 4.38 26.29
C ILE A 319 -2.97 4.48 24.96
N ASP A 320 -2.08 3.53 24.69
CA ASP A 320 -1.26 3.51 23.46
C ASP A 320 -1.94 2.69 22.36
N TYR A 321 -2.60 1.60 22.75
CA TYR A 321 -3.13 0.61 21.83
C TYR A 321 -4.54 0.20 22.25
N VAL A 322 -5.45 0.12 21.28
CA VAL A 322 -6.79 -0.42 21.47
C VAL A 322 -7.04 -1.49 20.41
N VAL A 323 -7.44 -2.69 20.84
CA VAL A 323 -7.69 -3.83 19.97
C VAL A 323 -9.13 -4.31 20.18
N ASN A 324 -9.87 -4.52 19.10
CA ASN A 324 -11.21 -5.10 19.15
C ASN A 324 -11.28 -6.44 18.42
N THR A 325 -11.14 -7.55 19.16
CA THR A 325 -11.37 -8.92 18.68
C THR A 325 -12.80 -9.40 18.93
N ALA A 326 -13.66 -8.58 19.56
CA ALA A 326 -15.04 -8.97 19.82
C ALA A 326 -15.81 -9.19 18.51
N GLY A 327 -16.57 -10.28 18.46
CA GLY A 327 -17.34 -10.65 17.30
C GLY A 327 -18.27 -11.81 17.57
N VAL A 328 -19.30 -11.95 16.75
CA VAL A 328 -20.19 -13.11 16.69
C VAL A 328 -20.27 -13.61 15.25
N LEU A 329 -20.41 -14.92 15.09
CA LEU A 329 -20.60 -15.56 13.80
C LEU A 329 -21.91 -16.34 13.84
N HIS A 330 -22.89 -15.82 13.11
CA HIS A 330 -24.17 -16.47 12.87
C HIS A 330 -24.28 -16.79 11.39
N MET A 331 -24.42 -18.08 11.08
CA MET A 331 -24.61 -18.58 9.73
C MET A 331 -26.08 -18.94 9.51
N GLY A 332 -26.60 -18.61 8.33
CA GLY A 332 -27.96 -18.97 7.95
C GLY A 332 -28.54 -18.07 6.86
N LYS A 333 -29.66 -18.49 6.28
CA LYS A 333 -30.36 -17.70 5.27
C LYS A 333 -30.96 -16.46 5.90
N LEU A 334 -30.83 -15.33 5.21
CA LEU A 334 -31.38 -14.05 5.69
C LEU A 334 -32.90 -14.12 5.96
N GLY A 335 -33.66 -14.81 5.12
CA GLY A 335 -35.11 -14.96 5.30
C GLY A 335 -35.54 -15.82 6.49
N GLU A 336 -34.60 -16.55 7.09
CA GLU A 336 -34.82 -17.40 8.28
C GLU A 336 -34.24 -16.76 9.56
N ALA A 337 -33.49 -15.65 9.42
CA ALA A 337 -32.83 -15.01 10.54
C ALA A 337 -33.83 -14.25 11.43
N GLY A 338 -33.83 -14.56 12.73
CA GLY A 338 -34.63 -13.83 13.71
C GLY A 338 -34.10 -12.42 13.97
N GLN A 339 -34.99 -11.51 14.36
CA GLN A 339 -34.65 -10.11 14.66
C GLN A 339 -33.50 -9.97 15.66
N HIS A 340 -33.50 -10.79 16.72
CA HIS A 340 -32.43 -10.78 17.72
C HIS A 340 -31.05 -11.11 17.13
N THR A 341 -30.97 -12.09 16.21
CA THR A 341 -29.72 -12.45 15.53
C THR A 341 -29.22 -11.32 14.64
N ILE A 342 -30.14 -10.61 13.97
CA ILE A 342 -29.81 -9.45 13.15
C ILE A 342 -29.22 -8.34 14.02
N GLU A 343 -29.90 -7.99 15.11
CA GLU A 343 -29.48 -6.94 16.05
C GLU A 343 -28.16 -7.29 16.74
N GLU A 344 -27.99 -8.53 17.22
CA GLU A 344 -26.73 -8.96 17.86
C GLU A 344 -25.58 -8.93 16.84
N THR A 345 -25.79 -9.41 15.61
CA THR A 345 -24.73 -9.42 14.59
C THR A 345 -24.29 -8.00 14.24
N ILE A 346 -25.23 -7.08 13.99
CA ILE A 346 -24.92 -5.68 13.66
C ILE A 346 -24.32 -4.97 14.87
N GLY A 347 -24.91 -5.16 16.05
CA GLY A 347 -24.49 -4.56 17.31
C GLY A 347 -23.05 -4.92 17.66
N VAL A 348 -22.73 -6.22 17.68
CA VAL A 348 -21.39 -6.68 18.07
C VAL A 348 -20.37 -6.46 16.96
N ASN A 349 -20.67 -6.83 15.70
CA ASN A 349 -19.67 -6.84 14.64
C ASN A 349 -19.44 -5.48 13.97
N TYR A 350 -20.35 -4.52 14.10
CA TYR A 350 -20.19 -3.20 13.48
C TYR A 350 -20.35 -2.04 14.47
N LEU A 351 -21.44 -1.96 15.23
CA LEU A 351 -21.59 -0.88 16.22
C LEU A 351 -20.52 -0.96 17.31
N GLY A 352 -20.12 -2.18 17.72
CA GLY A 352 -19.01 -2.40 18.65
C GLY A 352 -17.71 -1.70 18.22
N PRO A 353 -17.15 -2.02 17.03
CA PRO A 353 -16.04 -1.27 16.45
C PRO A 353 -16.24 0.26 16.43
N VAL A 354 -17.42 0.74 16.03
CA VAL A 354 -17.74 2.18 15.98
C VAL A 354 -17.69 2.82 17.39
N ASN A 355 -18.31 2.18 18.37
CA ASN A 355 -18.34 2.64 19.76
C ASN A 355 -16.94 2.71 20.36
N ILE A 356 -16.13 1.66 20.16
CA ILE A 356 -14.74 1.60 20.62
C ILE A 356 -13.90 2.69 19.94
N ALA A 357 -14.03 2.86 18.62
CA ALA A 357 -13.33 3.90 17.88
C ALA A 357 -13.66 5.30 18.44
N ARG A 358 -14.96 5.62 18.55
CA ARG A 358 -15.45 6.91 19.06
C ARG A 358 -14.96 7.19 20.49
N ALA A 359 -15.00 6.19 21.36
CA ALA A 359 -14.63 6.36 22.77
C ALA A 359 -13.11 6.41 23.00
N SER A 360 -12.33 5.73 22.16
CA SER A 360 -10.86 5.61 22.32
C SER A 360 -10.07 6.76 21.70
N VAL A 361 -10.58 7.42 20.66
CA VAL A 361 -9.82 8.38 19.85
C VAL A 361 -9.14 9.47 20.70
N LYS A 362 -9.83 10.03 21.70
CA LYS A 362 -9.28 11.08 22.56
C LYS A 362 -8.01 10.64 23.31
N TYR A 363 -7.95 9.38 23.74
CA TYR A 363 -6.78 8.84 24.44
C TYR A 363 -5.66 8.46 23.47
N LEU A 364 -6.01 7.94 22.29
CA LEU A 364 -5.05 7.59 21.25
C LEU A 364 -4.37 8.82 20.66
N MET A 365 -5.07 9.96 20.57
CA MET A 365 -4.48 11.23 20.13
C MET A 365 -3.36 11.71 21.06
N GLU A 366 -3.45 11.46 22.36
CA GLU A 366 -2.41 11.85 23.33
C GLU A 366 -1.12 11.06 23.15
N THR A 367 -1.20 9.83 22.64
CA THR A 367 -0.07 8.89 22.52
C THR A 367 0.40 8.69 21.08
N HIS A 368 -0.27 9.30 20.09
CA HIS A 368 -0.15 8.94 18.67
C HIS A 368 -0.32 7.42 18.48
N GLY A 369 -1.32 6.89 19.17
CA GLY A 369 -1.57 5.47 19.38
C GLY A 369 -2.18 4.76 18.17
N HIS A 370 -2.61 3.53 18.40
CA HIS A 370 -3.09 2.64 17.33
C HIS A 370 -4.39 1.93 17.71
N LEU A 371 -5.42 2.06 16.86
CA LEU A 371 -6.64 1.24 16.90
C LEU A 371 -6.56 0.07 15.91
N LEU A 372 -6.68 -1.16 16.41
CA LEU A 372 -6.68 -2.37 15.60
C LEU A 372 -8.06 -3.05 15.62
N LEU A 373 -8.64 -3.21 14.44
CA LEU A 373 -9.94 -3.87 14.21
C LEU A 373 -9.76 -5.23 13.52
N TYR A 374 -10.84 -6.02 13.40
CA TYR A 374 -10.81 -7.32 12.73
C TYR A 374 -11.91 -7.46 11.70
N THR A 375 -11.49 -7.78 10.47
CA THR A 375 -12.38 -8.18 9.40
C THR A 375 -12.42 -9.72 9.23
N SER A 376 -12.83 -10.22 8.08
CA SER A 376 -12.89 -11.64 7.73
C SER A 376 -12.71 -11.80 6.22
N SER A 377 -12.13 -12.91 5.76
CA SER A 377 -11.95 -13.23 4.33
C SER A 377 -13.23 -13.20 3.48
N SER A 378 -14.40 -13.08 4.11
CA SER A 378 -15.69 -12.86 3.46
C SER A 378 -16.00 -11.40 3.14
N TYR A 379 -15.17 -10.43 3.53
CA TYR A 379 -15.41 -8.99 3.33
C TYR A 379 -15.39 -8.57 1.85
N THR A 380 -14.57 -9.25 1.03
CA THR A 380 -14.41 -8.94 -0.40
C THR A 380 -15.51 -9.53 -1.27
N ARG A 381 -16.17 -10.58 -0.80
CA ARG A 381 -17.22 -11.30 -1.55
C ARG A 381 -18.25 -11.89 -0.60
N GLY A 382 -19.49 -11.44 -0.75
CA GLY A 382 -20.64 -12.04 -0.08
C GLY A 382 -20.79 -13.53 -0.43
N ARG A 383 -21.08 -14.34 0.59
CA ARG A 383 -21.32 -15.78 0.47
C ARG A 383 -22.74 -16.09 0.95
N ALA A 384 -23.38 -17.06 0.30
CA ALA A 384 -24.66 -17.59 0.80
C ALA A 384 -24.49 -18.03 2.26
N ASP A 385 -25.51 -17.77 3.09
CA ASP A 385 -25.54 -18.05 4.53
C ASP A 385 -24.63 -17.18 5.43
N TYR A 386 -23.94 -16.17 4.87
CA TYR A 386 -23.11 -15.23 5.63
C TYR A 386 -23.49 -13.78 5.37
N SER A 387 -24.73 -13.49 4.96
CA SER A 387 -25.11 -12.15 4.50
C SER A 387 -24.82 -11.07 5.54
N LEU A 388 -25.29 -11.25 6.79
CA LEU A 388 -25.10 -10.31 7.89
C LEU A 388 -23.65 -10.26 8.38
N TYR A 389 -23.01 -11.43 8.50
CA TYR A 389 -21.62 -11.50 8.95
C TYR A 389 -20.66 -10.84 7.93
N SER A 390 -20.80 -11.16 6.64
CA SER A 390 -19.92 -10.62 5.60
C SER A 390 -20.13 -9.12 5.41
N SER A 391 -21.39 -8.64 5.47
CA SER A 391 -21.67 -7.21 5.33
C SER A 391 -21.09 -6.40 6.50
N THR A 392 -21.22 -6.86 7.74
CA THR A 392 -20.62 -6.19 8.90
C THR A 392 -19.09 -6.18 8.83
N LYS A 393 -18.46 -7.28 8.39
CA LYS A 393 -17.00 -7.33 8.19
C LYS A 393 -16.50 -6.45 7.04
N ALA A 394 -17.28 -6.29 5.98
CA ALA A 394 -17.00 -5.30 4.92
C ALA A 394 -17.14 -3.86 5.43
N ALA A 395 -18.15 -3.58 6.27
CA ALA A 395 -18.33 -2.26 6.87
C ALA A 395 -17.15 -1.85 7.77
N VAL A 396 -16.57 -2.80 8.52
CA VAL A 396 -15.36 -2.56 9.33
C VAL A 396 -14.15 -2.15 8.49
N VAL A 397 -13.98 -2.68 7.28
CA VAL A 397 -12.89 -2.29 6.38
C VAL A 397 -13.02 -0.83 5.95
N ASN A 398 -14.22 -0.43 5.54
CA ASN A 398 -14.46 0.95 5.12
C ASN A 398 -14.33 1.92 6.32
N LEU A 399 -14.84 1.53 7.49
CA LEU A 399 -14.62 2.27 8.75
C LEU A 399 -13.12 2.46 9.04
N THR A 400 -12.32 1.40 8.91
CA THR A 400 -10.87 1.45 9.13
C THR A 400 -10.19 2.48 8.22
N GLN A 401 -10.50 2.44 6.92
CA GLN A 401 -9.92 3.34 5.93
C GLN A 401 -10.36 4.80 6.15
N ALA A 402 -11.64 5.02 6.45
CA ALA A 402 -12.18 6.35 6.71
C ALA A 402 -11.54 6.97 7.96
N LEU A 403 -11.46 6.23 9.07
CA LEU A 403 -10.86 6.72 10.31
C LEU A 403 -9.35 6.93 10.19
N ALA A 404 -8.65 6.10 9.43
CA ALA A 404 -7.22 6.30 9.16
C ALA A 404 -6.96 7.62 8.42
N ASP A 405 -7.83 7.99 7.47
CA ASP A 405 -7.71 9.28 6.77
C ASP A 405 -8.11 10.44 7.68
N GLU A 406 -9.26 10.31 8.36
CA GLU A 406 -9.79 11.33 9.29
C GLU A 406 -8.81 11.66 10.40
N TRP A 407 -8.11 10.66 10.94
CA TRP A 407 -7.22 10.81 12.11
C TRP A 407 -5.75 10.95 11.76
N SER A 408 -5.42 11.05 10.47
CA SER A 408 -4.05 11.11 9.96
C SER A 408 -3.27 12.30 10.52
N CYS A 409 -3.90 13.48 10.64
CA CYS A 409 -3.24 14.70 11.12
C CYS A 409 -3.01 14.71 12.65
N GLN A 410 -3.70 13.85 13.40
CA GLN A 410 -3.50 13.66 14.84
C GLN A 410 -2.50 12.53 15.16
N GLY A 411 -1.94 11.88 14.14
CA GLY A 411 -0.94 10.82 14.29
C GLY A 411 -1.51 9.49 14.82
N VAL A 412 -2.84 9.33 14.84
CA VAL A 412 -3.49 8.08 15.25
C VAL A 412 -3.53 7.13 14.05
N ARG A 413 -3.07 5.89 14.27
CA ARG A 413 -3.08 4.84 13.25
C ARG A 413 -4.29 3.94 13.41
N VAL A 414 -4.92 3.56 12.31
CA VAL A 414 -6.05 2.63 12.32
C VAL A 414 -5.84 1.56 11.25
N ASN A 415 -5.84 0.30 11.64
CA ASN A 415 -5.73 -0.82 10.71
C ASN A 415 -6.72 -1.92 11.09
N CYS A 416 -6.94 -2.86 10.17
CA CYS A 416 -7.70 -4.07 10.48
C CYS A 416 -6.96 -5.34 10.03
N VAL A 417 -7.05 -6.38 10.85
CA VAL A 417 -6.49 -7.70 10.54
C VAL A 417 -7.56 -8.54 9.86
N ASN A 418 -7.20 -9.23 8.79
CA ASN A 418 -8.02 -10.19 8.08
C ASN A 418 -7.45 -11.61 8.24
N PRO A 419 -7.78 -12.33 9.33
CA PRO A 419 -7.29 -13.69 9.50
C PRO A 419 -7.98 -14.65 8.52
N GLU A 420 -7.20 -15.56 7.94
CA GLU A 420 -7.73 -16.79 7.36
C GLU A 420 -8.43 -17.65 8.44
N ARG A 421 -8.92 -18.81 8.02
CA ARG A 421 -9.58 -19.79 8.91
C ARG A 421 -8.67 -20.09 10.10
N THR A 422 -9.06 -19.64 11.29
CA THR A 422 -8.25 -19.70 12.53
C THR A 422 -8.91 -20.59 13.57
N ALA A 423 -8.13 -21.46 14.20
CA ALA A 423 -8.56 -22.38 15.24
C ALA A 423 -8.96 -21.64 16.53
N THR A 424 -10.21 -21.15 16.56
CA THR A 424 -10.78 -20.42 17.69
C THR A 424 -12.04 -21.12 18.20
N PRO A 425 -12.43 -20.94 19.47
CA PRO A 425 -13.70 -21.46 20.00
C PRO A 425 -14.93 -21.02 19.20
N MET A 426 -14.91 -19.80 18.64
CA MET A 426 -16.00 -19.32 17.75
C MET A 426 -16.10 -20.16 16.48
N ARG A 427 -14.97 -20.48 15.86
CA ARG A 427 -14.92 -21.31 14.64
C ARG A 427 -15.34 -22.74 14.92
N LEU A 428 -14.83 -23.33 16.00
CA LEU A 428 -15.20 -24.68 16.43
C LEU A 428 -16.72 -24.79 16.64
N ARG A 429 -17.36 -23.80 17.27
CA ARG A 429 -18.82 -23.77 17.43
C ARG A 429 -19.59 -23.67 16.11
N ALA A 430 -19.04 -22.97 15.12
CA ALA A 430 -19.72 -22.74 13.84
C ALA A 430 -19.54 -23.89 12.83
N PHE A 431 -18.39 -24.57 12.84
CA PHE A 431 -18.02 -25.55 11.82
C PHE A 431 -17.73 -26.96 12.35
N GLY A 432 -17.66 -27.14 13.67
CA GLY A 432 -17.19 -28.38 14.28
C GLY A 432 -15.67 -28.57 14.13
N ASP A 433 -15.22 -29.82 14.29
CA ASP A 433 -13.82 -30.18 14.16
C ASP A 433 -13.37 -30.16 12.69
N GLU A 434 -12.26 -29.47 12.44
CA GLU A 434 -11.60 -29.40 11.14
C GLU A 434 -10.21 -30.07 11.21
N PRO A 435 -9.67 -30.60 10.10
CA PRO A 435 -8.38 -31.29 10.12
C PRO A 435 -7.24 -30.42 10.64
N ALA A 436 -6.37 -31.01 11.47
CA ALA A 436 -5.18 -30.34 12.01
C ALA A 436 -4.28 -29.81 10.88
N GLY A 437 -3.72 -28.62 11.06
CA GLY A 437 -2.87 -27.95 10.07
C GLY A 437 -3.64 -27.21 8.95
N THR A 438 -4.97 -27.33 8.88
CA THR A 438 -5.78 -26.57 7.90
C THR A 438 -6.22 -25.19 8.39
N LEU A 439 -5.96 -24.90 9.67
CA LEU A 439 -6.33 -23.67 10.36
C LEU A 439 -5.10 -22.96 10.91
N LEU A 440 -5.10 -21.63 10.84
CA LEU A 440 -4.16 -20.79 11.56
C LEU A 440 -4.27 -21.02 13.06
N SER A 441 -3.14 -20.91 13.76
CA SER A 441 -3.17 -20.78 15.23
C SER A 441 -3.62 -19.36 15.60
N PRO A 442 -4.39 -19.18 16.69
CA PRO A 442 -4.71 -17.86 17.22
C PRO A 442 -3.44 -17.06 17.56
N THR A 443 -2.36 -17.76 17.93
CA THR A 443 -1.07 -17.15 18.27
C THR A 443 -0.38 -16.55 17.05
N ALA A 444 -0.50 -17.16 15.87
CA ALA A 444 0.02 -16.58 14.63
C ALA A 444 -0.68 -15.25 14.31
N VAL A 445 -2.01 -15.23 14.45
CA VAL A 445 -2.79 -14.00 14.27
C VAL A 445 -2.41 -12.95 15.34
N ALA A 446 -2.22 -13.36 16.60
CA ALA A 446 -1.81 -12.46 17.67
C ALA A 446 -0.43 -11.82 17.40
N ARG A 447 0.55 -12.57 16.89
CA ARG A 447 1.87 -12.03 16.49
C ARG A 447 1.73 -10.95 15.43
N THR A 448 1.05 -11.26 14.33
CA THR A 448 0.73 -10.27 13.28
C THR A 448 0.01 -9.05 13.84
N SER A 449 -0.88 -9.23 14.82
CA SER A 449 -1.61 -8.12 15.43
C SER A 449 -0.68 -7.18 16.20
N ILE A 450 0.30 -7.72 16.93
CA ILE A 450 1.36 -6.92 17.58
C ILE A 450 2.27 -6.26 16.52
N ASP A 451 2.66 -7.00 15.48
CA ASP A 451 3.47 -6.46 14.39
C ASP A 451 2.83 -5.22 13.76
N VAL A 452 1.53 -5.30 13.47
CA VAL A 452 0.76 -4.17 12.93
C VAL A 452 0.70 -3.02 13.93
N LEU A 453 0.41 -3.29 15.21
CA LEU A 453 0.33 -2.24 16.25
C LEU A 453 1.63 -1.41 16.35
N LEU A 454 2.78 -2.08 16.22
CA LEU A 454 4.11 -1.47 16.32
C LEU A 454 4.62 -0.88 15.00
N SER A 455 3.93 -1.12 13.89
CA SER A 455 4.30 -0.61 12.57
C SER A 455 3.88 0.86 12.35
N ARG A 456 4.33 1.43 11.23
CA ARG A 456 3.87 2.72 10.69
C ARG A 456 2.63 2.61 9.80
N LEU A 457 2.05 1.42 9.64
CA LEU A 457 0.89 1.22 8.77
C LEU A 457 -0.32 2.01 9.29
N THR A 458 -1.15 2.48 8.36
CA THR A 458 -2.47 3.06 8.65
C THR A 458 -3.37 2.89 7.42
N GLY A 459 -4.67 2.67 7.65
CA GLY A 459 -5.68 2.46 6.62
C GLY A 459 -5.66 1.06 5.99
N GLN A 460 -4.87 0.13 6.52
CA GLN A 460 -4.62 -1.16 5.86
C GLN A 460 -5.54 -2.29 6.33
N VAL A 461 -5.76 -3.22 5.41
CA VAL A 461 -6.33 -4.55 5.67
C VAL A 461 -5.18 -5.55 5.58
N VAL A 462 -4.78 -6.12 6.70
CA VAL A 462 -3.60 -6.99 6.78
C VAL A 462 -4.05 -8.44 6.87
N ASP A 463 -3.88 -9.21 5.79
CA ASP A 463 -4.18 -10.64 5.84
C ASP A 463 -3.21 -11.40 6.75
N VAL A 464 -3.74 -12.42 7.42
CA VAL A 464 -2.93 -13.48 8.03
C VAL A 464 -3.28 -14.76 7.31
N ARG A 465 -2.29 -15.39 6.68
CA ARG A 465 -2.47 -16.61 5.88
C ARG A 465 -1.64 -17.75 6.40
N LEU A 466 -2.12 -18.98 6.25
CA LEU A 466 -1.29 -20.16 6.50
C LEU A 466 -0.11 -20.17 5.55
N ILE A 467 1.11 -20.16 6.10
CA ILE A 467 2.32 -20.42 5.32
C ILE A 467 2.21 -21.86 4.83
N ARG A 468 2.10 -22.04 3.51
CA ARG A 468 1.97 -23.35 2.86
C ARG A 468 3.31 -23.91 2.46
#